data_AF-A0A2V6GCC4-F1
#
_entry.id   AF-A0A2V6GCC4-F1
#
_cell.length_a   1.000
_cell.length_b   1.000
_cell.length_c   1.000
_cell.angle_alpha   90.00
_cell.angle_beta   90.00
_cell.angle_gamma   90.00
#
_symmetry.space_group_name_H-M   'P 1'
#
loop_
_entity.id
_entity.type
_entity.pdbx_description
1 polymer ?
#
loop_
_entity_poly.entity_id
_entity_poly.type
_entity_poly.pdbx_seq_one_letter_code
_entity_poly.pdbx_strand_id
1 'polypeptide(L)'
;MIAWMNEENGLRGSKQYAKDHENDWANHFAGIETDGGAGHPIGINICGKPEVKAMLKAVGAILQESGAGMLNLVERCGADIEPMEKAGVPTFAPIQDSRFYFNYHHTAADTLDKIVPKELAENSAVVAVLAYALANSEQSLAR
;
A
#
# COMPACT_ATOMS: atom_id res chain seq x y z
N MET A 1 -10.67 6.93 0.58
CA MET A 1 -10.56 5.46 0.59
C MET A 1 -11.32 4.94 -0.61
N ILE A 2 -10.75 3.99 -1.35
CA ILE A 2 -11.39 3.35 -2.50
C ILE A 2 -11.42 1.85 -2.20
N ALA A 3 -12.59 1.23 -2.30
CA ALA A 3 -12.72 -0.22 -2.32
C ALA A 3 -12.83 -0.64 -3.79
N TRP A 4 -11.74 -1.14 -4.35
CA TRP A 4 -11.68 -1.50 -5.77
C TRP A 4 -12.61 -2.65 -6.08
N MET A 5 -13.29 -2.56 -7.21
CA MET A 5 -14.16 -3.61 -7.69
C MET A 5 -13.46 -4.40 -8.78
N ASN A 6 -13.56 -5.72 -8.68
CA ASN A 6 -13.20 -6.62 -9.76
C ASN A 6 -11.71 -6.56 -10.16
N GLU A 7 -10.85 -6.50 -9.15
CA GLU A 7 -9.39 -6.72 -9.25
C GLU A 7 -9.14 -8.11 -9.87
N GLU A 8 -9.73 -9.14 -9.25
CA GLU A 8 -9.49 -10.56 -9.53
C GLU A 8 -9.86 -11.01 -10.96
N ASN A 9 -10.75 -10.28 -11.65
CA ASN A 9 -11.08 -10.54 -13.06
C ASN A 9 -10.46 -9.50 -14.00
N GLY A 10 -9.20 -9.14 -13.71
CA GLY A 10 -8.34 -8.36 -14.59
C GLY A 10 -8.44 -6.86 -14.37
N LEU A 11 -8.51 -6.40 -13.12
CA LEU A 11 -8.30 -5.02 -12.71
C LEU A 11 -9.34 -4.06 -13.29
N ARG A 12 -10.61 -4.48 -13.40
CA ARG A 12 -11.60 -3.68 -14.14
C ARG A 12 -11.93 -2.37 -13.45
N GLY A 13 -12.00 -2.37 -12.12
CA GLY A 13 -12.26 -1.17 -11.31
C GLY A 13 -11.13 -0.15 -11.44
N SER A 14 -9.89 -0.55 -11.23
CA SER A 14 -8.72 0.32 -11.37
C SER A 14 -8.52 0.83 -12.80
N LYS A 15 -8.73 0.00 -13.82
CA LYS A 15 -8.72 0.44 -15.23
C LYS A 15 -9.78 1.50 -15.52
N GLN A 16 -10.99 1.32 -14.97
CA GLN A 16 -12.06 2.30 -15.16
C GLN A 16 -11.75 3.61 -14.44
N TYR A 17 -11.24 3.56 -13.21
CA TYR A 17 -10.79 4.76 -12.49
C TYR A 17 -9.67 5.49 -13.23
N ALA A 18 -8.71 4.75 -13.78
CA ALA A 18 -7.62 5.34 -14.55
C ALA A 18 -8.12 6.09 -15.79
N LYS A 19 -9.17 5.58 -16.43
CA LYS A 19 -9.84 6.26 -17.54
C LYS A 19 -10.59 7.50 -17.08
N ASP A 20 -11.33 7.40 -15.98
CA ASP A 20 -12.14 8.51 -15.46
C ASP A 20 -11.27 9.65 -14.92
N HIS A 21 -10.04 9.35 -14.47
CA HIS A 21 -9.08 10.29 -13.91
C HIS A 21 -7.84 10.50 -14.78
N GLU A 22 -7.89 10.21 -16.08
CA GLU A 22 -6.73 10.28 -16.97
C GLU A 22 -6.05 11.67 -17.00
N ASN A 23 -6.83 12.72 -16.70
CA ASN A 23 -6.37 14.11 -16.66
C ASN A 23 -6.10 14.64 -15.24
N ASP A 24 -6.30 13.80 -14.20
CA ASP A 24 -6.23 14.20 -12.79
C ASP A 24 -5.00 13.65 -12.06
N TRP A 25 -4.09 12.94 -12.74
CA TRP A 25 -2.90 12.38 -12.10
C TRP A 25 -1.99 13.45 -11.47
N ALA A 26 -2.00 14.67 -11.99
CA ALA A 26 -1.33 15.81 -11.37
C ALA A 26 -1.84 16.08 -9.94
N ASN A 27 -3.13 15.82 -9.67
CA ASN A 27 -3.78 16.06 -8.38
C ASN A 27 -3.61 14.91 -7.38
N HIS A 28 -3.18 13.73 -7.84
CA HIS A 28 -2.94 12.58 -6.97
C HIS A 28 -1.59 12.73 -6.27
N PHE A 29 -1.61 12.91 -4.94
CA PHE A 29 -0.38 13.06 -4.16
C PHE A 29 0.36 11.73 -3.97
N ALA A 30 -0.37 10.67 -3.62
CA ALA A 30 0.13 9.34 -3.34
C ALA A 30 -0.98 8.29 -3.48
N GLY A 31 -0.62 7.03 -3.74
CA GLY A 31 -1.51 5.86 -3.68
C GLY A 31 -1.05 4.85 -2.62
N ILE A 32 -1.95 4.29 -1.82
CA ILE A 32 -1.64 3.21 -0.86
C ILE A 32 -2.62 2.06 -1.11
N GLU A 33 -2.09 0.84 -1.25
CA GLU A 33 -2.90 -0.37 -1.39
C GLU A 33 -2.53 -1.41 -0.33
N THR A 34 -3.54 -2.17 0.11
CA THR A 34 -3.40 -3.34 0.98
C THR A 34 -4.20 -4.48 0.37
N ASP A 35 -3.47 -5.50 -0.09
CA ASP A 35 -4.03 -6.66 -0.82
C ASP A 35 -3.26 -7.96 -0.54
N GLY A 36 -2.30 -7.92 0.40
CA GLY A 36 -1.41 -9.05 0.73
C GLY A 36 -1.85 -9.85 1.96
N GLY A 37 -3.13 -9.78 2.34
CA GLY A 37 -3.68 -10.45 3.51
C GLY A 37 -3.66 -9.59 4.78
N ALA A 38 -3.40 -10.20 5.93
CA ALA A 38 -3.46 -9.52 7.24
C ALA A 38 -2.33 -9.93 8.21
N GLY A 39 -1.29 -10.60 7.71
CA GLY A 39 -0.13 -11.00 8.52
C GLY A 39 0.61 -9.79 9.10
N HIS A 40 1.32 -9.99 10.21
CA HIS A 40 2.11 -8.93 10.86
C HIS A 40 2.91 -8.09 9.85
N PRO A 41 2.74 -6.75 9.82
CA PRO A 41 3.47 -5.91 8.89
C PRO A 41 4.90 -5.66 9.40
N ILE A 42 5.87 -5.71 8.49
CA ILE A 42 7.29 -5.46 8.80
C ILE A 42 7.82 -4.15 8.22
N GLY A 43 7.02 -3.44 7.42
CA GLY A 43 7.42 -2.18 6.81
C GLY A 43 6.50 -1.66 5.73
N ILE A 44 7.07 -0.81 4.87
CA ILE A 44 6.40 -0.17 3.74
C ILE A 44 7.25 -0.39 2.47
N ASN A 45 6.63 -0.96 1.45
CA ASN A 45 7.10 -0.92 0.07
C ASN A 45 6.78 0.45 -0.53
N ILE A 46 7.73 0.98 -1.30
CA ILE A 46 7.69 2.30 -1.93
C ILE A 46 8.00 2.12 -3.41
N CYS A 47 7.05 2.42 -4.28
CA CYS A 47 7.30 2.59 -5.70
C CYS A 47 7.34 4.10 -5.99
N GLY A 48 8.55 4.59 -6.26
CA GLY A 48 8.83 6.01 -6.40
C GLY A 48 10.33 6.26 -6.33
N LYS A 49 10.73 7.53 -6.38
CA LYS A 49 12.13 7.91 -6.37
C LYS A 49 12.78 7.74 -4.97
N PRO A 50 14.11 7.50 -4.88
CA PRO A 50 14.80 7.32 -3.60
C PRO A 50 14.63 8.47 -2.59
N GLU A 51 14.37 9.69 -3.06
CA GLU A 51 14.09 10.87 -2.24
C GLU A 51 12.81 10.67 -1.41
N VAL A 52 11.79 10.01 -1.96
CA VAL A 52 10.55 9.68 -1.23
C VAL A 52 10.85 8.75 -0.06
N LYS A 53 11.71 7.74 -0.26
CA LYS A 53 12.18 6.87 0.84
C LYS A 53 12.94 7.65 1.90
N ALA A 54 13.75 8.64 1.52
CA ALA A 54 14.46 9.47 2.49
C ALA A 54 13.50 10.31 3.35
N MET A 55 12.43 10.85 2.77
CA MET A 55 11.39 11.58 3.51
C MET A 55 10.68 10.71 4.54
N LEU A 56 10.46 9.43 4.22
CA LEU A 56 9.75 8.49 5.09
C LEU A 56 10.61 7.88 6.20
N LYS A 57 11.89 8.27 6.35
CA LYS A 57 12.75 7.74 7.42
C LYS A 57 12.16 7.93 8.82
N ALA A 58 11.55 9.08 9.09
CA ALA A 58 10.90 9.34 10.37
C ALA A 58 9.66 8.45 10.58
N VAL A 59 8.90 8.17 9.52
CA VAL A 59 7.77 7.23 9.54
C VAL A 59 8.26 5.82 9.87
N GLY A 60 9.31 5.35 9.20
CA GLY A 60 9.92 4.05 9.50
C GLY A 60 10.41 3.96 10.95
N ALA A 61 11.01 5.03 11.49
CA ALA A 61 11.45 5.05 12.88
C ALA A 61 10.28 4.96 13.88
N ILE A 62 9.15 5.64 13.63
CA ILE A 62 7.94 5.54 14.44
C ILE A 62 7.38 4.12 14.40
N LEU A 63 7.29 3.53 13.21
CA LEU A 63 6.75 2.17 13.02
C LEU A 63 7.68 1.07 13.53
N GLN A 64 8.96 1.37 13.76
CA GLN A 64 9.91 0.41 14.30
C GLN A 64 9.53 -0.07 15.71
N GLU A 65 8.82 0.74 16.50
CA GLU A 65 8.32 0.35 17.82
C GLU A 65 7.34 -0.83 17.75
N SER A 66 6.61 -0.97 16.64
CA SER A 66 5.72 -2.11 16.37
C SER A 66 6.36 -3.19 15.50
N GLY A 67 7.67 -3.12 15.22
CA GLY A 67 8.36 -4.05 14.32
C GLY A 67 8.21 -3.76 12.83
N ALA A 68 7.50 -2.69 12.45
CA ALA A 68 7.15 -2.35 11.07
C ALA A 68 8.05 -1.24 10.46
N GLY A 69 9.33 -1.19 10.84
CA GLY A 69 10.21 -0.08 10.51
C GLY A 69 10.87 -0.13 9.13
N MET A 70 10.71 -1.23 8.37
CA MET A 70 11.39 -1.37 7.08
C MET A 70 10.84 -0.38 6.05
N LEU A 71 11.73 0.20 5.25
CA LEU A 71 11.39 0.98 4.07
C LEU A 71 12.08 0.37 2.86
N ASN A 72 11.31 -0.17 1.93
CA ASN A 72 11.84 -0.90 0.79
C ASN A 72 11.45 -0.19 -0.52
N LEU A 73 12.42 -0.01 -1.43
CA LEU A 73 12.12 0.46 -2.78
C LEU A 73 11.79 -0.75 -3.64
N VAL A 74 10.68 -0.67 -4.38
CA VAL A 74 10.19 -1.74 -5.25
C VAL A 74 9.76 -1.15 -6.58
N GLU A 75 9.65 -2.01 -7.59
CA GLU A 75 9.16 -1.61 -8.91
C GLU A 75 7.64 -1.43 -8.94
N ARG A 76 6.91 -2.12 -8.04
CA ARG A 76 5.45 -2.09 -7.94
C ARG A 76 4.97 -2.27 -6.50
N CYS A 77 3.94 -1.54 -6.10
CA CYS A 77 3.33 -1.64 -4.78
C CYS A 77 1.98 -2.35 -4.78
N GLY A 78 1.20 -2.23 -5.86
CA GLY A 78 -0.15 -2.76 -5.87
C GLY A 78 -0.70 -3.06 -7.27
N ALA A 79 -1.74 -3.88 -7.31
CA ALA A 79 -2.44 -4.27 -8.51
C ALA A 79 -3.35 -3.14 -9.02
N ASP A 80 -4.21 -2.59 -8.15
CA ASP A 80 -5.19 -1.57 -8.55
C ASP A 80 -4.60 -0.15 -8.61
N ILE A 81 -3.46 0.09 -7.94
CA ILE A 81 -2.74 1.36 -8.03
C ILE A 81 -1.63 1.39 -9.09
N GLU A 82 -1.43 0.32 -9.87
CA GLU A 82 -0.47 0.28 -10.99
C GLU A 82 -0.68 1.43 -12.01
N PRO A 83 -1.91 1.87 -12.36
CA PRO A 83 -2.09 3.02 -13.25
C PRO A 83 -1.50 4.31 -12.68
N MET A 84 -1.52 4.49 -11.36
CA MET A 84 -0.91 5.63 -10.68
C MET A 84 0.62 5.60 -10.82
N GLU A 85 1.22 4.42 -10.65
CA GLU A 85 2.66 4.20 -10.84
C GLU A 85 3.09 4.59 -12.26
N LYS A 86 2.33 4.13 -13.27
CA LYS A 86 2.57 4.46 -14.69
C LYS A 86 2.43 5.96 -14.99
N ALA A 87 1.60 6.66 -14.22
CA ALA A 87 1.44 8.11 -14.32
C ALA A 87 2.49 8.90 -13.50
N GLY A 88 3.44 8.22 -12.84
CA GLY A 88 4.48 8.84 -12.02
C GLY A 88 4.02 9.31 -10.64
N VAL A 89 2.85 8.87 -10.18
CA VAL A 89 2.39 9.11 -8.81
C VAL A 89 3.08 8.10 -7.88
N PRO A 90 3.76 8.53 -6.81
CA PRO A 90 4.36 7.60 -5.85
C PRO A 90 3.29 6.72 -5.19
N THR A 91 3.57 5.41 -5.12
CA THR A 91 2.68 4.44 -4.50
C THR A 91 3.36 3.67 -3.38
N PHE A 92 2.53 3.11 -2.50
CA PHE A 92 2.97 2.45 -1.28
C PHE A 92 2.12 1.23 -0.98
N ALA A 93 2.70 0.26 -0.28
CA ALA A 93 1.96 -0.87 0.28
C ALA A 93 2.64 -1.35 1.59
N PRO A 94 1.88 -1.76 2.62
CA PRO A 94 2.46 -2.47 3.76
C PRO A 94 3.20 -3.74 3.31
N ILE A 95 4.35 -4.02 3.92
CA ILE A 95 5.06 -5.29 3.74
C ILE A 95 4.50 -6.27 4.77
N GLN A 96 3.63 -7.17 4.34
CA GLN A 96 2.96 -8.11 5.23
C GLN A 96 3.72 -9.43 5.29
N ASP A 97 3.72 -10.09 6.45
CA ASP A 97 4.20 -11.46 6.56
C ASP A 97 3.28 -12.41 5.77
N SER A 98 3.79 -12.88 4.63
CA SER A 98 3.05 -13.69 3.66
C SER A 98 3.31 -15.19 3.79
N ARG A 99 3.99 -15.67 4.85
CA ARG A 99 4.36 -17.10 5.03
C ARG A 99 3.19 -18.06 4.87
N PHE A 100 1.99 -17.64 5.25
CA PHE A 100 0.77 -18.46 5.18
C PHE A 100 -0.26 -17.97 4.18
N TYR A 101 -0.05 -16.80 3.55
CA TYR A 101 -1.05 -16.17 2.68
C TYR A 101 -1.50 -17.11 1.55
N PHE A 102 -0.52 -17.71 0.86
CA PHE A 102 -0.79 -18.62 -0.26
C PHE A 102 -1.25 -20.02 0.16
N ASN A 103 -1.40 -20.30 1.46
CA ASN A 103 -1.98 -21.57 1.89
C ASN A 103 -3.51 -21.59 1.71
N TYR A 104 -4.16 -20.42 1.65
CA TYR A 104 -5.62 -20.30 1.56
C TYR A 104 -6.09 -19.30 0.51
N HIS A 105 -5.23 -18.39 0.04
CA HIS A 105 -5.55 -17.44 -1.04
C HIS A 105 -6.19 -18.16 -2.25
N HIS A 106 -7.31 -17.60 -2.73
CA HIS A 106 -8.12 -18.16 -3.84
C HIS A 106 -8.67 -19.58 -3.59
N THR A 107 -8.88 -19.95 -2.33
CA THR A 107 -9.53 -21.21 -1.96
C THR A 107 -10.76 -20.97 -1.10
N ALA A 108 -11.63 -21.97 -0.96
CA ALA A 108 -12.75 -21.93 -0.02
C ALA A 108 -12.31 -21.85 1.45
N ALA A 109 -11.02 -22.05 1.75
CA ALA A 109 -10.47 -21.89 3.10
C ALA A 109 -10.14 -20.42 3.43
N ASP A 110 -10.22 -19.50 2.47
CA ASP A 110 -10.07 -18.06 2.72
C ASP A 110 -11.31 -17.53 3.45
N THR A 111 -11.18 -17.50 4.77
CA THR A 111 -12.29 -17.32 5.71
C THR A 111 -11.78 -16.57 6.94
N LEU A 112 -12.68 -15.91 7.67
CA LEU A 112 -12.34 -15.00 8.76
C LEU A 112 -11.46 -15.63 9.87
N ASP A 113 -11.54 -16.93 10.10
CA ASP A 113 -10.76 -17.61 11.14
C ASP A 113 -9.24 -17.66 10.87
N LYS A 114 -8.79 -17.27 9.67
CA LYS A 114 -7.35 -17.08 9.37
C LYS A 114 -6.80 -15.75 9.88
N ILE A 115 -7.68 -14.82 10.24
CA ILE A 115 -7.29 -13.46 10.66
C ILE A 115 -6.91 -13.47 12.14
N VAL A 116 -5.70 -13.01 12.43
CA VAL A 116 -5.26 -12.66 13.79
C VAL A 116 -5.65 -11.20 14.05
N PRO A 117 -6.59 -10.89 14.96
CA PRO A 117 -7.10 -9.52 15.13
C PRO A 117 -6.02 -8.49 15.46
N LYS A 118 -4.98 -8.91 16.20
CA LYS A 118 -3.84 -8.05 16.54
C LYS A 118 -3.04 -7.65 15.29
N GLU A 119 -2.74 -8.61 14.42
CA GLU A 119 -1.95 -8.35 13.20
C GLU A 119 -2.74 -7.50 12.21
N LEU A 120 -4.05 -7.70 12.11
CA LEU A 120 -4.94 -6.81 11.34
C LEU A 120 -4.92 -5.37 11.87
N ALA A 121 -4.93 -5.20 13.20
CA ALA A 121 -4.83 -3.88 13.83
C ALA A 121 -3.45 -3.22 13.58
N GLU A 122 -2.37 -3.99 13.58
CA GLU A 122 -1.03 -3.51 13.25
C GLU A 122 -0.93 -3.04 11.79
N ASN A 123 -1.52 -3.78 10.84
CA ASN A 123 -1.64 -3.34 9.44
C ASN A 123 -2.40 -2.01 9.33
N SER A 124 -3.50 -1.88 10.06
CA SER A 124 -4.28 -0.64 10.12
C SER A 124 -3.45 0.52 10.67
N ALA A 125 -2.60 0.28 11.68
CA ALA A 125 -1.70 1.28 12.24
C ALA A 125 -0.65 1.74 11.23
N VAL A 126 -0.03 0.82 10.47
CA VAL A 126 0.94 1.16 9.41
C VAL A 126 0.29 2.06 8.36
N VAL A 127 -0.89 1.69 7.85
CA VAL A 127 -1.61 2.49 6.85
C VAL A 127 -1.99 3.86 7.42
N ALA A 128 -2.47 3.93 8.67
CA ALA A 128 -2.86 5.18 9.31
C ALA A 128 -1.69 6.14 9.50
N VAL A 129 -0.55 5.66 10.02
CA VAL A 129 0.66 6.47 10.23
C VAL A 129 1.20 6.97 8.89
N LEU A 130 1.29 6.08 7.89
CA LEU A 130 1.76 6.46 6.55
C LEU A 130 0.83 7.50 5.90
N ALA A 131 -0.48 7.26 5.89
CA ALA A 131 -1.45 8.18 5.31
C ALA A 131 -1.41 9.55 6.01
N TYR A 132 -1.29 9.57 7.34
CA TYR A 132 -1.16 10.81 8.11
C TYR A 132 0.11 11.58 7.73
N ALA A 133 1.26 10.91 7.67
CA ALA A 133 2.52 11.54 7.31
C ALA A 133 2.50 12.12 5.88
N LEU A 134 1.93 11.39 4.93
CA LEU A 134 1.80 11.84 3.54
C LEU A 134 0.83 13.03 3.42
N ALA A 135 -0.34 12.95 4.05
CA ALA A 135 -1.36 13.99 3.97
C ALA A 135 -0.94 15.31 4.65
N ASN A 136 -0.03 15.24 5.62
CA ASN A 136 0.51 16.41 6.32
C ASN A 136 1.94 16.78 5.86
N SER A 137 2.42 16.23 4.74
CA SER A 137 3.73 16.59 4.21
C SER A 137 3.72 18.01 3.67
N GLU A 138 4.60 18.87 4.20
CA GLU A 138 4.82 20.22 3.67
C GLU A 138 5.52 20.20 2.29
N GLN A 139 6.23 19.12 1.99
CA GLN A 139 6.98 18.94 0.76
C GLN A 139 6.19 18.06 -0.22
N SER A 140 6.24 18.41 -1.50
CA SER A 140 5.75 17.52 -2.56
C SER A 140 6.64 16.29 -2.69
N LEU A 141 6.05 15.15 -3.07
CA LEU A 141 6.81 13.95 -3.37
C LEU A 141 7.48 14.07 -4.74
N ALA A 142 8.71 13.59 -4.84
CA ALA A 142 9.41 13.51 -6.12
C ALA A 142 8.70 12.48 -7.03
N ARG A 143 8.32 12.94 -8.23
CA ARG A 143 7.75 12.13 -9.32
C ARG A 143 8.81 11.82 -10.35
#